data_AF-A0A1G7GB01-F1
#
_entry.id   AF-A0A1G7GB01-F1
#
_cell.length_a   1.000
_cell.length_b   1.000
_cell.length_c   1.000
_cell.angle_alpha   90.00
_cell.angle_beta   90.00
_cell.angle_gamma   90.00
#
_symmetry.space_group_name_H-M   'P 1'
#
loop_
_entity.id
_entity.type
_entity.pdbx_description
1 polymer ?
#
loop_
_entity_poly.entity_id
_entity_poly.type
_entity_poly.pdbx_seq_one_letter_code
_entity_poly.pdbx_strand_id
1 'polypeptide(L)'
;MKKVLLIAITFIFFGSSFGQNIEKNWKFSAIENTTGETILPINSENDVFSFQEGAFEYKIEAENNIHATGDYLFQNNVLVLFHNTPNDTIRRFRVTEATDSTLVFSEKNTVFKLKENTQKTLVNPIAADTAGIIPVQGLTLNSLWRGALGMFSLIFIAFLFSSNRKAINWRTVGIGLAFQLIIAIGVLKIEFIKSIFEFIGKIFVKILDFTQAGSKFLFEGLVVDMDTFGFIFAFQVLPTIIFFSALTSVLFYLGIIQKVVKAMGWLLSKALRISGAESLSVAGNIFLGQTEAPLLIKAYLEKMTKSEILLVMIGGMATVAGAVLAAYIGFLGGDDPVLRLIFAKHLLAASVMAAPGAIVVSKILFPQTEEINTDVKVSSEKIGSNILDAIANGTTEGLKLAVNVGAMLLVFVAFIAMFNGILEWVGEFTTINKWVAANSSYPKLSLEAVLGTIFAPLMWLVGVAKEDMMMMGQLLGIKLVASEFVGYIQLADLKDITNVRHLKYEKSIIMATYMLCGFANFASIGIQIGGIGSLAPGQRKNLSKFGMKALLGGTIASLISAAIAGMIIG
;
A
#
# COMPACT_ATOMS: atom_id res chain seq x y z
N MET A 1 -41.71 -18.27 -21.64
CA MET A 1 -42.72 -18.24 -20.57
C MET A 1 -42.88 -19.64 -19.99
N LYS A 2 -42.76 -19.77 -18.66
CA LYS A 2 -43.13 -20.93 -17.82
C LYS A 2 -42.44 -22.25 -18.21
N LYS A 3 -41.27 -22.58 -17.65
CA LYS A 3 -41.14 -23.15 -16.29
C LYS A 3 -39.94 -22.55 -15.53
N VAL A 4 -40.14 -21.32 -15.06
CA VAL A 4 -39.22 -20.50 -14.23
C VAL A 4 -39.81 -20.38 -12.80
N LEU A 5 -40.45 -21.43 -12.27
CA LEU A 5 -41.26 -21.26 -11.04
C LEU A 5 -41.11 -22.37 -9.98
N LEU A 6 -39.97 -23.08 -9.93
CA LEU A 6 -39.77 -24.08 -8.87
C LEU A 6 -38.35 -24.18 -8.28
N ILE A 7 -37.45 -23.25 -8.60
CA ILE A 7 -36.12 -23.14 -7.94
C ILE A 7 -36.00 -21.77 -7.22
N ALA A 8 -37.13 -21.13 -6.92
CA ALA A 8 -37.19 -19.82 -6.26
C ALA A 8 -37.61 -19.87 -4.78
N ILE A 9 -37.68 -21.05 -4.13
CA ILE A 9 -38.17 -21.17 -2.74
C ILE A 9 -37.21 -21.94 -1.81
N THR A 10 -35.98 -22.25 -2.24
CA THR A 10 -35.01 -22.99 -1.37
C THR A 10 -33.74 -22.21 -1.01
N PHE A 11 -33.77 -20.88 -1.08
CA PHE A 11 -32.66 -20.00 -0.67
C PHE A 11 -33.05 -18.94 0.37
N ILE A 12 -34.02 -19.27 1.25
CA ILE A 12 -34.27 -18.51 2.48
C ILE A 12 -33.98 -19.45 3.64
N PHE A 13 -32.70 -19.68 3.94
CA PHE A 13 -32.19 -20.12 5.25
C PHE A 13 -30.65 -20.08 5.21
N PHE A 14 -30.09 -18.91 4.90
CA PHE A 14 -28.78 -18.55 5.46
C PHE A 14 -29.08 -17.69 6.68
N GLY A 15 -29.13 -18.34 7.83
CA GLY A 15 -29.08 -17.64 9.11
C GLY A 15 -27.79 -16.85 9.13
N SER A 16 -27.91 -15.54 9.08
CA SER A 16 -26.87 -14.60 9.47
C SER A 16 -26.53 -14.87 10.93
N SER A 17 -25.52 -15.69 11.18
CA SER A 17 -24.85 -15.73 12.48
C SER A 17 -24.01 -14.47 12.60
N PHE A 18 -24.66 -13.35 12.92
CA PHE A 18 -23.97 -12.23 13.55
C PHE A 18 -23.33 -12.78 14.82
N GLY A 19 -22.00 -12.76 14.90
CA GLY A 19 -21.33 -12.87 16.19
C GLY A 19 -21.84 -11.70 17.04
N GLN A 20 -22.61 -11.99 18.08
CA GLN A 20 -23.10 -10.97 19.00
C GLN A 20 -21.89 -10.47 19.82
N ASN A 21 -21.47 -9.23 19.60
CA ASN A 21 -20.34 -8.65 20.33
C ASN A 21 -20.83 -8.10 21.68
N ILE A 22 -20.24 -8.58 22.77
CA ILE A 22 -20.53 -8.15 24.15
C ILE A 22 -19.52 -7.11 24.68
N GLU A 23 -18.55 -6.69 23.86
CA GLU A 23 -17.51 -5.69 24.18
C GLU A 23 -18.08 -4.28 24.37
N LYS A 24 -18.55 -4.01 25.59
CA LYS A 24 -19.10 -2.71 26.00
C LYS A 24 -18.91 -2.51 27.51
N ASN A 25 -19.14 -1.28 27.94
CA ASN A 25 -19.34 -0.95 29.36
C ASN A 25 -20.80 -1.15 29.74
N TRP A 26 -21.06 -2.17 30.54
CA TRP A 26 -22.37 -2.51 31.06
C TRP A 26 -22.58 -1.99 32.47
N LYS A 27 -23.83 -1.75 32.84
CA LYS A 27 -24.29 -1.50 34.21
C LYS A 27 -25.11 -2.67 34.71
N PHE A 28 -24.90 -3.07 35.96
CA PHE A 28 -25.78 -4.04 36.59
C PHE A 28 -27.19 -3.46 36.74
N SER A 29 -28.18 -4.24 36.33
CA SER A 29 -29.60 -3.91 36.47
C SER A 29 -30.29 -4.79 37.50
N ALA A 30 -29.87 -6.06 37.62
CA ALA A 30 -30.33 -6.98 38.68
C ALA A 30 -29.35 -8.15 38.86
N ILE A 31 -29.25 -8.67 40.09
CA ILE A 31 -28.66 -9.95 40.45
C ILE A 31 -29.73 -10.69 41.25
N GLU A 32 -30.34 -11.70 40.63
CA GLU A 32 -31.55 -12.37 41.14
C GLU A 32 -31.33 -13.88 41.23
N ASN A 33 -32.09 -14.54 42.10
CA ASN A 33 -32.20 -15.99 42.09
C ASN A 33 -33.16 -16.46 40.98
N THR A 34 -33.22 -17.77 40.73
CA THR A 34 -34.12 -18.34 39.71
C THR A 34 -35.62 -18.15 39.98
N THR A 35 -35.99 -17.68 41.19
CA THR A 35 -37.36 -17.31 41.57
C THR A 35 -37.64 -15.81 41.51
N GLY A 36 -36.66 -14.99 41.06
CA GLY A 36 -36.81 -13.55 40.85
C GLY A 36 -36.57 -12.68 42.08
N GLU A 37 -36.08 -13.25 43.18
CA GLU A 37 -35.72 -12.49 44.39
C GLU A 37 -34.30 -11.93 44.26
N THR A 38 -34.12 -10.67 44.62
CA THR A 38 -32.84 -9.98 44.57
C THR A 38 -31.85 -10.55 45.58
N ILE A 39 -30.69 -11.03 45.11
CA ILE A 39 -29.64 -11.62 45.95
C ILE A 39 -28.72 -10.54 46.51
N LEU A 40 -28.44 -9.50 45.74
CA LEU A 40 -27.59 -8.37 46.14
C LEU A 40 -28.23 -7.04 45.74
N PRO A 41 -28.24 -6.02 46.62
CA PRO A 41 -28.66 -4.68 46.24
C PRO A 41 -27.64 -4.09 45.26
N ILE A 42 -28.12 -3.57 44.13
CA ILE A 42 -27.29 -2.99 43.08
C ILE A 42 -27.39 -1.47 43.09
N ASN A 43 -26.25 -0.80 43.02
CA ASN A 43 -26.16 0.61 42.72
C ASN A 43 -25.92 0.81 41.21
N SER A 44 -26.96 1.24 40.50
CA SER A 44 -26.91 1.47 39.05
C SER A 44 -25.90 2.54 38.59
N GLU A 45 -25.31 3.33 39.50
CA GLU A 45 -24.25 4.29 39.16
C GLU A 45 -22.84 3.72 39.29
N ASN A 46 -22.59 2.86 40.28
CA ASN A 46 -21.24 2.39 40.64
C ASN A 46 -20.99 0.92 40.24
N ASP A 47 -22.05 0.12 40.05
CA ASP A 47 -21.92 -1.30 39.72
C ASP A 47 -21.82 -1.48 38.21
N VAL A 48 -20.59 -1.67 37.74
CA VAL A 48 -20.25 -1.73 36.32
C VAL A 48 -19.57 -3.05 35.96
N PHE A 49 -19.78 -3.47 34.71
CA PHE A 49 -19.12 -4.63 34.11
C PHE A 49 -18.62 -4.24 32.72
N SER A 50 -17.31 -4.21 32.53
CA SER A 50 -16.65 -3.89 31.27
C SER A 50 -16.12 -5.14 30.58
N PHE A 51 -16.32 -5.23 29.27
CA PHE A 51 -15.63 -6.16 28.38
C PHE A 51 -14.90 -5.36 27.30
N GLN A 52 -13.59 -5.50 27.18
CA GLN A 52 -12.76 -4.80 26.19
C GLN A 52 -11.59 -5.68 25.76
N GLU A 53 -11.44 -5.89 24.44
CA GLU A 53 -10.27 -6.54 23.82
C GLU A 53 -9.91 -7.90 24.45
N GLY A 54 -10.91 -8.72 24.78
CA GLY A 54 -10.73 -10.02 25.43
C GLY A 54 -10.48 -9.98 26.95
N ALA A 55 -10.43 -8.80 27.56
CA ALA A 55 -10.34 -8.61 29.01
C ALA A 55 -11.68 -8.18 29.62
N PHE A 56 -11.90 -8.50 30.89
CA PHE A 56 -13.04 -8.03 31.66
C PHE A 56 -12.63 -7.35 32.97
N GLU A 57 -13.45 -6.40 33.42
CA GLU A 57 -13.39 -5.80 34.74
C GLU A 57 -14.81 -5.56 35.26
N TYR A 58 -15.12 -6.00 36.49
CA TYR A 58 -16.37 -5.63 37.13
C TYR A 58 -16.18 -5.15 38.57
N LYS A 59 -17.05 -4.23 38.98
CA LYS A 59 -17.12 -3.63 40.31
C LYS A 59 -18.54 -3.73 40.82
N ILE A 60 -18.72 -4.21 42.05
CA ILE A 60 -20.02 -4.26 42.74
C ILE A 60 -19.80 -3.72 44.16
N GLU A 61 -20.53 -2.66 44.51
CA GLU A 61 -20.38 -1.92 45.77
C GLU A 61 -20.88 -2.72 47.00
N ALA A 62 -21.77 -3.69 46.81
CA ALA A 62 -22.32 -4.52 47.88
C ALA A 62 -21.30 -5.51 48.49
N GLU A 63 -21.41 -5.74 49.81
CA GLU A 63 -20.59 -6.67 50.63
C GLU A 63 -19.07 -6.67 50.31
N ASN A 64 -18.35 -5.69 50.86
CA ASN A 64 -16.88 -5.52 50.79
C ASN A 64 -16.31 -4.99 49.46
N ASN A 65 -17.14 -4.39 48.60
CA ASN A 65 -16.70 -3.70 47.38
C ASN A 65 -15.92 -4.65 46.45
N ILE A 66 -16.65 -5.59 45.86
CA ILE A 66 -16.08 -6.64 45.02
C ILE A 66 -15.50 -6.01 43.75
N HIS A 67 -14.20 -6.22 43.53
CA HIS A 67 -13.50 -5.84 42.31
C HIS A 67 -12.84 -7.08 41.72
N ALA A 68 -13.11 -7.32 40.44
CA ALA A 68 -12.56 -8.46 39.73
C ALA A 68 -12.12 -8.08 38.33
N THR A 69 -10.99 -8.66 37.91
CA THR A 69 -10.37 -8.44 36.60
C THR A 69 -9.88 -9.76 36.04
N GLY A 70 -9.73 -9.85 34.72
CA GLY A 70 -9.21 -11.04 34.06
C GLY A 70 -9.47 -11.06 32.57
N ASP A 71 -9.30 -12.23 31.96
CA ASP A 71 -9.60 -12.46 30.54
C ASP A 71 -10.94 -13.17 30.39
N TYR A 72 -11.60 -13.04 29.24
CA TYR A 72 -12.85 -13.75 28.98
C TYR A 72 -12.89 -14.42 27.61
N LEU A 73 -13.70 -15.47 27.52
CA LEU A 73 -14.05 -16.14 26.27
C LEU A 73 -15.57 -16.18 26.15
N PHE A 74 -16.11 -15.67 25.04
CA PHE A 74 -17.54 -15.76 24.73
C PHE A 74 -17.76 -16.47 23.40
N GLN A 75 -18.37 -17.65 23.45
CA GLN A 75 -18.69 -18.41 22.25
C GLN A 75 -19.91 -19.31 22.50
N ASN A 76 -20.81 -19.43 21.51
CA ASN A 76 -21.98 -20.33 21.56
C ASN A 76 -22.83 -20.18 22.85
N ASN A 77 -23.12 -18.94 23.25
CA ASN A 77 -23.87 -18.60 24.48
C ASN A 77 -23.22 -19.10 25.78
N VAL A 78 -21.92 -19.35 25.77
CA VAL A 78 -21.12 -19.66 26.96
C VAL A 78 -20.13 -18.53 27.17
N LEU A 79 -20.16 -17.92 28.35
CA LEU A 79 -19.20 -16.92 28.80
C LEU A 79 -18.31 -17.56 29.86
N VAL A 80 -16.99 -17.52 29.66
CA VAL A 80 -15.99 -18.01 30.62
C VAL A 80 -15.13 -16.82 31.04
N LEU A 81 -14.98 -16.62 32.35
CA LEU A 81 -14.16 -15.57 32.94
C LEU A 81 -12.95 -16.21 33.63
N PHE A 82 -11.75 -15.89 33.16
CA PHE A 82 -10.46 -16.28 33.73
C PHE A 82 -9.99 -15.16 34.66
N HIS A 83 -10.22 -15.28 35.97
CA HIS A 83 -9.92 -14.18 36.90
C HIS A 83 -8.42 -14.07 37.18
N ASN A 84 -7.87 -12.88 36.94
CA ASN A 84 -6.56 -12.44 37.43
C ASN A 84 -6.69 -11.85 38.84
N THR A 85 -7.86 -11.35 39.23
CA THR A 85 -8.14 -10.93 40.60
C THR A 85 -9.60 -11.26 40.91
N PRO A 86 -9.92 -12.06 41.94
CA PRO A 86 -9.00 -12.86 42.76
C PRO A 86 -8.27 -13.94 41.94
N ASN A 87 -6.99 -14.21 42.27
CA ASN A 87 -6.16 -15.20 41.56
C ASN A 87 -6.83 -16.59 41.51
N ASP A 88 -6.66 -17.30 40.39
CA ASP A 88 -6.99 -18.73 40.19
C ASP A 88 -8.48 -19.12 40.23
N THR A 89 -9.39 -18.24 39.77
CA THR A 89 -10.81 -18.60 39.64
C THR A 89 -11.31 -18.54 38.19
N ILE A 90 -11.68 -19.69 37.62
CA ILE A 90 -12.40 -19.76 36.34
C ILE A 90 -13.90 -19.88 36.65
N ARG A 91 -14.70 -18.92 36.17
CA ARG A 91 -16.16 -18.96 36.29
C ARG A 91 -16.81 -19.14 34.93
N ARG A 92 -17.84 -19.97 34.86
CA ARG A 92 -18.54 -20.31 33.63
C ARG A 92 -20.01 -19.93 33.74
N PHE A 93 -20.47 -19.13 32.81
CA PHE A 93 -21.83 -18.64 32.73
C PHE A 93 -22.51 -19.12 31.44
N ARG A 94 -23.82 -19.32 31.52
CA ARG A 94 -24.68 -19.52 30.34
C ARG A 94 -25.36 -18.19 30.02
N VAL A 95 -25.16 -17.69 28.82
CA VAL A 95 -25.81 -16.48 28.31
C VAL A 95 -27.18 -16.85 27.76
N THR A 96 -28.23 -16.25 28.30
CA THR A 96 -29.62 -16.48 27.88
C THR A 96 -30.12 -15.38 26.94
N GLU A 97 -29.54 -14.18 27.03
CA GLU A 97 -29.88 -13.04 26.20
C GLU A 97 -28.63 -12.18 25.98
N ALA A 98 -28.32 -11.86 24.73
CA ALA A 98 -27.30 -10.89 24.36
C ALA A 98 -27.82 -10.06 23.18
N THR A 99 -28.13 -8.80 23.45
CA THR A 99 -28.55 -7.80 22.46
C THR A 99 -27.62 -6.59 22.54
N ASP A 100 -27.82 -5.61 21.65
CA ASP A 100 -27.05 -4.36 21.69
C ASP A 100 -27.22 -3.59 23.01
N SER A 101 -28.30 -3.83 23.76
CA SER A 101 -28.70 -3.04 24.94
C SER A 101 -28.85 -3.85 26.24
N THR A 102 -28.94 -5.17 26.15
CA THR A 102 -29.17 -6.09 27.27
C THR A 102 -28.25 -7.30 27.19
N LEU A 103 -27.67 -7.68 28.33
CA LEU A 103 -26.90 -8.91 28.47
C LEU A 103 -27.36 -9.64 29.73
N VAL A 104 -27.85 -10.86 29.57
CA VAL A 104 -28.34 -11.71 30.66
C VAL A 104 -27.61 -13.04 30.64
N PHE A 105 -26.97 -13.37 31.75
CA PHE A 105 -26.24 -14.61 31.92
C PHE A 105 -26.39 -15.17 33.33
N SER A 106 -26.21 -16.47 33.48
CA SER A 106 -26.44 -17.16 34.75
C SER A 106 -25.35 -18.16 35.10
N GLU A 107 -25.11 -18.32 36.39
CA GLU A 107 -24.27 -19.36 36.98
C GLU A 107 -25.03 -20.01 38.14
N LYS A 108 -25.19 -21.34 38.08
CA LYS A 108 -25.99 -22.12 39.05
C LYS A 108 -27.40 -21.52 39.23
N ASN A 109 -27.73 -20.99 40.40
CA ASN A 109 -29.03 -20.42 40.74
C ASN A 109 -29.05 -18.87 40.70
N THR A 110 -27.99 -18.23 40.20
CA THR A 110 -27.86 -16.75 40.14
C THR A 110 -27.95 -16.27 38.71
N VAL A 111 -28.78 -15.27 38.46
CA VAL A 111 -28.98 -14.60 37.17
C VAL A 111 -28.47 -13.16 37.27
N PHE A 112 -27.58 -12.79 36.35
CA PHE A 112 -27.00 -11.46 36.22
C PHE A 112 -27.67 -10.78 35.02
N LYS A 113 -28.27 -9.61 35.24
CA LYS A 113 -28.87 -8.78 34.18
C LYS A 113 -28.11 -7.48 34.04
N LEU A 114 -27.61 -7.21 32.85
CA LEU A 114 -26.84 -6.02 32.51
C LEU A 114 -27.58 -5.16 31.47
N LYS A 115 -27.39 -3.83 31.57
CA LYS A 115 -27.88 -2.85 30.59
C LYS A 115 -26.76 -1.92 30.11
N GLU A 116 -26.86 -1.45 28.88
CA GLU A 116 -25.88 -0.52 28.30
C GLU A 116 -25.83 0.81 29.07
N ASN A 117 -24.63 1.30 29.38
CA ASN A 117 -24.45 2.58 30.07
C ASN A 117 -24.61 3.75 29.10
N THR A 118 -25.73 4.46 29.14
CA THR A 118 -26.03 5.60 28.25
C THR A 118 -25.49 6.96 28.76
N GLN A 119 -24.57 6.99 29.73
CA GLN A 119 -23.94 8.24 30.16
C GLN A 119 -22.79 8.62 29.21
N LYS A 120 -23.02 9.69 28.43
CA LYS A 120 -21.99 10.44 27.72
C LYS A 120 -20.94 10.94 28.72
N THR A 121 -19.91 10.16 28.97
CA THR A 121 -18.71 10.65 29.65
C THR A 121 -17.98 11.58 28.70
N LEU A 122 -17.97 12.87 29.02
CA LEU A 122 -17.09 13.89 28.43
C LEU A 122 -15.64 13.61 28.82
N VAL A 123 -15.07 12.51 28.32
CA VAL A 123 -13.64 12.45 28.06
C VAL A 123 -13.51 13.19 26.74
N ASN A 124 -12.77 14.29 26.66
CA ASN A 124 -12.37 14.86 25.38
C ASN A 124 -11.72 13.72 24.59
N PRO A 125 -12.37 13.16 23.56
CA PRO A 125 -11.63 12.33 22.64
C PRO A 125 -10.73 13.33 21.92
N ILE A 126 -9.43 13.08 21.88
CA ILE A 126 -8.74 13.44 20.64
C ILE A 126 -9.59 12.76 19.58
N ALA A 127 -10.26 13.55 18.75
CA ALA A 127 -11.31 13.10 17.86
C ALA A 127 -10.79 11.90 17.06
N ALA A 128 -11.10 10.69 17.52
CA ALA A 128 -11.21 9.56 16.63
C ALA A 128 -12.40 9.94 15.76
N ASP A 129 -12.07 10.43 14.57
CA ASP A 129 -13.02 10.74 13.52
C ASP A 129 -13.81 9.45 13.30
N THR A 130 -14.98 9.36 13.92
CA THR A 130 -15.93 8.25 13.73
C THR A 130 -16.58 8.32 12.34
N ALA A 131 -16.22 9.34 11.56
CA ALA A 131 -16.44 9.36 10.13
C ALA A 131 -15.45 8.39 9.46
N GLY A 132 -15.97 7.26 8.97
CA GLY A 132 -15.20 6.37 8.09
C GLY A 132 -14.57 7.13 6.91
N ILE A 133 -13.66 6.46 6.20
CA ILE A 133 -12.91 7.05 5.08
C ILE A 133 -13.84 7.79 4.12
N ILE A 134 -13.55 9.07 3.88
CA ILE A 134 -14.34 9.91 2.99
C ILE A 134 -14.15 9.38 1.56
N PRO A 135 -15.24 8.95 0.89
CA PRO A 135 -15.14 8.32 -0.42
C PRO A 135 -14.76 9.35 -1.49
N VAL A 136 -14.29 8.82 -2.62
CA VAL A 136 -13.97 9.58 -3.83
C VAL A 136 -15.16 10.44 -4.30
N GLN A 137 -14.94 11.75 -4.45
CA GLN A 137 -16.01 12.72 -4.77
C GLN A 137 -16.14 13.03 -6.27
N GLY A 138 -15.22 12.54 -7.09
CA GLY A 138 -15.15 12.82 -8.52
C GLY A 138 -14.50 14.17 -8.85
N LEU A 139 -14.43 14.48 -10.15
CA LEU A 139 -13.76 15.69 -10.64
C LEU A 139 -14.54 16.94 -10.23
N THR A 140 -13.91 17.84 -9.48
CA THR A 140 -14.46 19.14 -9.10
C THR A 140 -13.57 20.27 -9.61
N LEU A 141 -14.08 21.51 -9.64
CA LEU A 141 -13.24 22.67 -9.96
C LEU A 141 -12.07 22.81 -8.97
N ASN A 142 -12.30 22.49 -7.69
CA ASN A 142 -11.28 22.50 -6.65
C ASN A 142 -10.18 21.46 -6.92
N SER A 143 -10.58 20.22 -7.19
CA SER A 143 -9.63 19.14 -7.50
C SER A 143 -8.82 19.45 -8.76
N LEU A 144 -9.44 20.07 -9.76
CA LEU A 144 -8.81 20.44 -11.03
C LEU A 144 -7.69 21.47 -10.84
N TRP A 145 -7.97 22.61 -10.18
CA TRP A 145 -6.92 23.63 -10.01
C TRP A 145 -5.81 23.16 -9.07
N ARG A 146 -6.15 22.38 -8.02
CA ARG A 146 -5.15 21.79 -7.11
C ARG A 146 -4.25 20.78 -7.81
N GLY A 147 -4.81 19.92 -8.66
CA GLY A 147 -4.04 19.00 -9.49
C GLY A 147 -3.12 19.73 -10.45
N ALA A 148 -3.63 20.76 -11.12
CA ALA A 148 -2.84 21.61 -12.02
C ALA A 148 -1.70 22.34 -11.28
N LEU A 149 -1.96 22.86 -10.07
CA LEU A 149 -0.93 23.45 -9.21
C LEU A 149 0.14 22.42 -8.84
N GLY A 150 -0.25 21.20 -8.51
CA GLY A 150 0.68 20.11 -8.20
C GLY A 150 1.57 19.76 -9.37
N MET A 151 0.98 19.55 -10.56
CA MET A 151 1.73 19.32 -11.79
C MET A 151 2.70 20.47 -12.11
N PHE A 152 2.22 21.71 -12.02
CA PHE A 152 3.05 22.90 -12.25
C PHE A 152 4.21 22.97 -11.25
N SER A 153 3.96 22.76 -9.96
CA SER A 153 4.98 22.78 -8.90
C SER A 153 6.06 21.73 -9.14
N LEU A 154 5.66 20.51 -9.52
CA LEU A 154 6.56 19.40 -9.82
C LEU A 154 7.41 19.67 -11.08
N ILE A 155 6.80 20.20 -12.15
CA ILE A 155 7.52 20.63 -13.36
C ILE A 155 8.48 21.76 -13.04
N PHE A 156 8.07 22.71 -12.19
CA PHE A 156 8.90 23.82 -11.76
C PHE A 156 10.11 23.33 -10.95
N ILE A 157 9.93 22.37 -10.04
CA ILE A 157 11.04 21.71 -9.34
C ILE A 157 11.99 21.07 -10.35
N ALA A 158 11.49 20.27 -11.30
CA ALA A 158 12.34 19.67 -12.34
C ALA A 158 13.09 20.75 -13.17
N PHE A 159 12.43 21.87 -13.48
CA PHE A 159 13.03 22.99 -14.19
C PHE A 159 14.16 23.65 -13.40
N LEU A 160 14.00 23.82 -12.08
CA LEU A 160 15.05 24.37 -11.22
C LEU A 160 16.33 23.53 -11.26
N PHE A 161 16.19 22.20 -11.27
CA PHE A 161 17.31 21.23 -11.33
C PHE A 161 17.76 20.87 -12.76
N SER A 162 17.21 21.54 -13.78
CA SER A 162 17.60 21.32 -15.18
C SER A 162 19.05 21.69 -15.45
N SER A 163 19.75 20.84 -16.22
CA SER A 163 21.11 21.11 -16.67
C SER A 163 21.20 22.17 -17.77
N ASN A 164 20.13 22.40 -18.53
CA ASN A 164 20.08 23.43 -19.57
C ASN A 164 18.63 23.89 -19.82
N ARG A 165 18.18 24.90 -19.07
CA ARG A 165 16.81 25.41 -19.11
C ARG A 165 16.37 25.92 -20.49
N LYS A 166 17.32 26.39 -21.32
CA LYS A 166 17.03 26.92 -22.66
C LYS A 166 16.81 25.84 -23.72
N ALA A 167 17.35 24.64 -23.50
CA ALA A 167 17.25 23.51 -24.43
C ALA A 167 16.02 22.61 -24.19
N ILE A 168 15.18 22.94 -23.19
CA ILE A 168 13.99 22.15 -22.88
C ILE A 168 13.02 22.19 -24.06
N ASN A 169 12.71 21.03 -24.62
CA ASN A 169 11.69 20.90 -25.66
C ASN A 169 10.29 20.84 -25.03
N TRP A 170 9.66 22.00 -24.87
CA TRP A 170 8.33 22.13 -24.27
C TRP A 170 7.23 21.42 -25.06
N ARG A 171 7.42 21.16 -26.36
CA ARG A 171 6.49 20.34 -27.14
C ARG A 171 6.50 18.89 -26.66
N THR A 172 7.67 18.30 -26.44
CA THR A 172 7.79 16.93 -25.89
C THR A 172 7.21 16.86 -24.48
N VAL A 173 7.48 17.87 -23.64
CA VAL A 173 6.91 17.98 -22.29
C VAL A 173 5.38 18.04 -22.34
N GLY A 174 4.81 18.93 -23.14
CA GLY A 174 3.36 19.08 -23.27
C GLY A 174 2.67 17.82 -23.80
N ILE A 175 3.23 17.17 -24.83
CA ILE A 175 2.68 15.92 -25.37
C ILE A 175 2.78 14.79 -24.33
N GLY A 176 3.87 14.69 -23.57
CA GLY A 176 4.03 13.67 -22.53
C GLY A 176 3.01 13.82 -21.40
N LEU A 177 2.79 15.04 -20.92
CA LEU A 177 1.77 15.33 -19.91
C LEU A 177 0.36 15.07 -20.45
N ALA A 178 0.08 15.45 -21.70
CA ALA A 178 -1.18 15.14 -22.36
C ALA A 178 -1.40 13.63 -22.46
N PHE A 179 -0.36 12.86 -22.79
CA PHE A 179 -0.44 11.40 -22.87
C PHE A 179 -0.72 10.77 -21.50
N GLN A 180 -0.07 11.25 -20.42
CA GLN A 180 -0.40 10.84 -19.05
C GLN A 180 -1.86 11.12 -18.70
N LEU A 181 -2.35 12.33 -19.02
CA LEU A 181 -3.72 12.74 -18.74
C LEU A 181 -4.73 11.89 -19.51
N ILE A 182 -4.47 11.61 -20.79
CA ILE A 182 -5.29 10.74 -21.63
C ILE A 182 -5.35 9.32 -21.05
N ILE A 183 -4.22 8.76 -20.65
CA ILE A 183 -4.19 7.43 -20.01
C ILE A 183 -5.00 7.48 -18.71
N ALA A 184 -4.78 8.46 -17.85
CA ALA A 184 -5.47 8.56 -16.56
C ALA A 184 -6.98 8.69 -16.72
N ILE A 185 -7.44 9.59 -17.60
CA ILE A 185 -8.87 9.75 -17.91
C ILE A 185 -9.43 8.46 -18.51
N GLY A 186 -8.68 7.83 -19.42
CA GLY A 186 -9.03 6.53 -20.00
C GLY A 186 -9.30 5.50 -18.92
N VAL A 187 -8.33 5.23 -18.06
CA VAL A 187 -8.44 4.17 -17.04
C VAL A 187 -9.45 4.50 -15.94
N LEU A 188 -9.57 5.78 -15.55
CA LEU A 188 -10.38 6.18 -14.38
C LEU A 188 -11.82 6.56 -14.73
N LYS A 189 -12.11 6.96 -15.98
CA LYS A 189 -13.45 7.46 -16.38
C LYS A 189 -14.06 6.71 -17.57
N ILE A 190 -13.28 6.15 -18.48
CA ILE A 190 -13.80 5.49 -19.68
C ILE A 190 -14.00 4.00 -19.41
N GLU A 191 -15.26 3.56 -19.30
CA GLU A 191 -15.61 2.19 -18.89
C GLU A 191 -14.95 1.10 -19.77
N PHE A 192 -14.85 1.35 -21.09
CA PHE A 192 -14.17 0.42 -22.01
C PHE A 192 -12.69 0.23 -21.65
N ILE A 193 -11.95 1.33 -21.40
CA ILE A 193 -10.52 1.28 -21.07
C ILE A 193 -10.33 0.73 -19.65
N LYS A 194 -11.18 1.15 -18.71
CA LYS A 194 -11.24 0.60 -17.36
C LYS A 194 -11.41 -0.93 -17.38
N SER A 195 -12.33 -1.44 -18.20
CA SER A 195 -12.57 -2.89 -18.36
C SER A 195 -11.33 -3.64 -18.87
N ILE A 196 -10.51 -3.03 -19.73
CA ILE A 196 -9.23 -3.62 -20.18
C ILE A 196 -8.25 -3.72 -19.02
N PHE A 197 -8.09 -2.66 -18.22
CA PHE A 197 -7.18 -2.68 -17.07
C PHE A 197 -7.66 -3.61 -15.96
N GLU A 198 -8.98 -3.73 -15.74
CA GLU A 198 -9.56 -4.71 -14.83
C GLU A 198 -9.38 -6.13 -15.35
N PHE A 199 -9.49 -6.37 -16.65
CA PHE A 199 -9.20 -7.67 -17.25
C PHE A 199 -7.73 -8.06 -17.01
N ILE A 200 -6.79 -7.16 -17.26
CA ILE A 200 -5.37 -7.39 -16.97
C ILE A 200 -5.15 -7.58 -15.47
N GLY A 201 -5.79 -6.77 -14.62
CA GLY A 201 -5.74 -6.91 -13.17
C GLY A 201 -6.22 -8.29 -12.69
N LYS A 202 -7.32 -8.81 -13.27
CA LYS A 202 -7.82 -10.17 -12.99
C LYS A 202 -6.80 -11.24 -13.37
N ILE A 203 -6.03 -11.05 -14.44
CA ILE A 203 -4.93 -11.97 -14.79
C ILE A 203 -3.87 -11.96 -13.67
N PHE A 204 -3.46 -10.79 -13.19
CA PHE A 204 -2.50 -10.69 -12.08
C PHE A 204 -3.02 -11.35 -10.81
N VAL A 205 -4.28 -11.09 -10.43
CA VAL A 205 -4.91 -11.74 -9.26
C VAL A 205 -4.97 -13.25 -9.44
N LYS A 206 -5.34 -13.76 -10.62
CA LYS A 206 -5.35 -15.20 -10.88
C LYS A 206 -3.97 -15.84 -10.80
N ILE A 207 -2.93 -15.10 -11.17
CA ILE A 207 -1.54 -15.56 -11.01
C ILE A 207 -1.15 -15.62 -9.53
N LEU A 208 -1.63 -14.70 -8.68
CA LEU A 208 -1.47 -14.80 -7.23
C LEU A 208 -2.08 -16.11 -6.71
N ASP A 209 -3.28 -16.46 -7.17
CA ASP A 209 -3.96 -17.70 -6.78
C ASP A 209 -3.16 -18.95 -7.19
N PHE A 210 -2.54 -18.97 -8.38
CA PHE A 210 -1.64 -20.05 -8.79
C PHE A 210 -0.39 -20.15 -7.92
N THR A 211 0.15 -19.01 -7.49
CA THR A 211 1.30 -18.99 -6.57
C THR A 211 0.90 -19.49 -5.18
N GLN A 212 -0.32 -19.21 -4.75
CA GLN A 212 -0.85 -19.70 -3.48
C GLN A 212 -0.92 -21.23 -3.45
N ALA A 213 -1.25 -21.89 -4.57
CA ALA A 213 -1.21 -23.35 -4.65
C ALA A 213 0.21 -23.91 -4.40
N GLY A 214 1.23 -23.29 -4.97
CA GLY A 214 2.64 -23.66 -4.73
C GLY A 214 3.09 -23.38 -3.29
N SER A 215 2.64 -22.25 -2.73
CA SER A 215 2.96 -21.85 -1.34
C SER A 215 2.27 -22.78 -0.34
N LYS A 216 1.02 -23.18 -0.59
CA LYS A 216 0.30 -24.17 0.21
C LYS A 216 0.99 -25.53 0.17
N PHE A 217 1.45 -25.99 -0.99
CA PHE A 217 2.20 -27.24 -1.09
C PHE A 217 3.48 -27.24 -0.23
N LEU A 218 4.20 -26.11 -0.15
CA LEU A 218 5.44 -26.01 0.62
C LEU A 218 5.23 -25.67 2.10
N PHE A 219 4.20 -24.90 2.43
CA PHE A 219 4.05 -24.21 3.72
C PHE A 219 2.60 -24.25 4.26
N GLU A 220 1.82 -25.30 4.00
CA GLU A 220 0.38 -25.39 4.33
C GLU A 220 0.05 -24.91 5.74
N GLY A 221 0.72 -25.45 6.77
CA GLY A 221 0.48 -25.11 8.17
C GLY A 221 0.85 -23.68 8.58
N LEU A 222 1.56 -22.93 7.74
CA LEU A 222 1.97 -21.54 8.00
C LEU A 222 1.25 -20.52 7.11
N VAL A 223 0.60 -20.99 6.03
CA VAL A 223 -0.07 -20.14 5.04
C VAL A 223 -1.59 -20.23 5.15
N VAL A 224 -2.13 -21.32 5.68
CA VAL A 224 -3.59 -21.53 5.80
C VAL A 224 -4.10 -21.24 7.21
N ASP A 225 -3.29 -21.48 8.24
CA ASP A 225 -3.65 -21.26 9.65
C ASP A 225 -3.47 -19.78 10.05
N MET A 226 -4.41 -18.95 9.59
CA MET A 226 -4.44 -17.52 9.93
C MET A 226 -4.95 -17.26 11.35
N ASP A 227 -5.69 -18.20 11.94
CA ASP A 227 -6.24 -18.05 13.29
C ASP A 227 -5.13 -18.13 14.34
N THR A 228 -4.13 -18.98 14.11
CA THR A 228 -3.00 -19.16 15.06
C THR A 228 -1.84 -18.21 14.78
N PHE A 229 -1.46 -18.03 13.51
CA PHE A 229 -0.24 -17.30 13.14
C PHE A 229 -0.49 -15.96 12.46
N GLY A 230 -1.74 -15.66 12.11
CA GLY A 230 -2.07 -14.49 11.31
C GLY A 230 -1.41 -14.51 9.92
N PHE A 231 -1.36 -13.34 9.30
CA PHE A 231 -0.76 -13.16 7.98
C PHE A 231 0.78 -13.23 8.05
N ILE A 232 1.37 -14.35 7.63
CA ILE A 232 2.83 -14.50 7.58
C ILE A 232 3.39 -14.01 6.24
N PHE A 233 3.85 -12.76 6.24
CA PHE A 233 4.42 -12.08 5.07
C PHE A 233 5.41 -12.93 4.26
N ALA A 234 6.38 -13.57 4.94
CA ALA A 234 7.47 -14.29 4.30
C ALA A 234 7.00 -15.47 3.44
N PHE A 235 5.90 -16.14 3.83
CA PHE A 235 5.38 -17.32 3.12
C PHE A 235 4.22 -17.01 2.18
N GLN A 236 3.60 -15.84 2.31
CA GLN A 236 2.45 -15.45 1.49
C GLN A 236 2.82 -14.51 0.34
N VAL A 237 3.85 -13.69 0.52
CA VAL A 237 4.20 -12.64 -0.45
C VAL A 237 5.51 -12.91 -1.20
N LEU A 238 6.55 -13.38 -0.51
CA LEU A 238 7.84 -13.63 -1.15
C LEU A 238 7.80 -14.74 -2.23
N PRO A 239 7.05 -15.85 -2.09
CA PRO A 239 6.92 -16.85 -3.15
C PRO A 239 6.34 -16.30 -4.46
N THR A 240 5.47 -15.28 -4.37
CA THR A 240 4.92 -14.58 -5.53
C THR A 240 6.01 -13.94 -6.37
N ILE A 241 7.02 -13.34 -5.75
CA ILE A 241 8.17 -12.73 -6.44
C ILE A 241 8.92 -13.81 -7.24
N ILE A 242 9.14 -14.99 -6.64
CA ILE A 242 9.83 -16.12 -7.28
C ILE A 242 9.04 -16.59 -8.51
N PHE A 243 7.74 -16.85 -8.34
CA PHE A 243 6.88 -17.34 -9.41
C PHE A 243 6.78 -16.34 -10.57
N PHE A 244 6.55 -15.05 -10.28
CA PHE A 244 6.46 -14.04 -11.33
C PHE A 244 7.79 -13.80 -12.04
N SER A 245 8.92 -13.96 -11.36
CA SER A 245 10.24 -13.86 -12.00
C SER A 245 10.45 -15.02 -12.99
N ALA A 246 10.08 -16.23 -12.61
CA ALA A 246 10.07 -17.39 -13.50
C ALA A 246 9.14 -17.19 -14.70
N LEU A 247 7.91 -16.73 -14.46
CA LEU A 247 6.94 -16.44 -15.51
C LEU A 247 7.44 -15.36 -16.48
N THR A 248 7.99 -14.26 -15.95
CA THR A 248 8.52 -13.15 -16.76
C THR A 248 9.69 -13.63 -17.63
N SER A 249 10.58 -14.46 -17.08
CA SER A 249 11.67 -15.09 -17.83
C SER A 249 11.16 -15.97 -18.97
N VAL A 250 10.10 -16.76 -18.75
CA VAL A 250 9.45 -17.55 -19.81
C VAL A 250 8.85 -16.65 -20.89
N LEU A 251 8.10 -15.60 -20.51
CA LEU A 251 7.51 -14.66 -21.45
C LEU A 251 8.57 -13.93 -22.30
N PHE A 252 9.74 -13.68 -21.70
CA PHE A 252 10.90 -13.13 -22.39
C PHE A 252 11.52 -14.16 -23.35
N TYR A 253 11.75 -15.39 -22.93
CA TYR A 253 12.26 -16.46 -23.80
C TYR A 253 11.34 -16.71 -25.02
N LEU A 254 10.03 -16.67 -24.81
CA LEU A 254 9.01 -16.85 -25.86
C LEU A 254 8.88 -15.63 -26.81
N GLY A 255 9.54 -14.50 -26.51
CA GLY A 255 9.48 -13.31 -27.36
C GLY A 255 8.22 -12.45 -27.15
N ILE A 256 7.40 -12.72 -26.13
CA ILE A 256 6.12 -12.03 -25.91
C ILE A 256 6.38 -10.60 -25.40
N ILE A 257 7.24 -10.46 -24.39
CA ILE A 257 7.62 -9.16 -23.83
C ILE A 257 8.22 -8.27 -24.92
N GLN A 258 9.11 -8.81 -25.75
CA GLN A 258 9.77 -8.07 -26.83
C GLN A 258 8.75 -7.53 -27.84
N LYS A 259 7.72 -8.30 -28.20
CA LYS A 259 6.66 -7.84 -29.12
C LYS A 259 5.86 -6.68 -28.52
N VAL A 260 5.43 -6.81 -27.26
CA VAL A 260 4.65 -5.78 -26.56
C VAL A 260 5.47 -4.51 -26.37
N VAL A 261 6.69 -4.65 -25.86
CA VAL A 261 7.60 -3.52 -25.61
C VAL A 261 8.02 -2.84 -26.92
N LYS A 262 8.21 -3.58 -28.02
CA LYS A 262 8.48 -2.96 -29.33
C LYS A 262 7.31 -2.10 -29.81
N ALA A 263 6.08 -2.58 -29.67
CA ALA A 263 4.89 -1.82 -30.06
C ALA A 263 4.74 -0.54 -29.22
N MET A 264 4.91 -0.65 -27.90
CA MET A 264 4.85 0.50 -26.99
C MET A 264 6.00 1.48 -27.19
N GLY A 265 7.23 0.98 -27.36
CA GLY A 265 8.42 1.78 -27.64
C GLY A 265 8.30 2.51 -28.98
N TRP A 266 7.71 1.89 -30.01
CA TRP A 266 7.40 2.57 -31.27
C TRP A 266 6.37 3.69 -31.08
N LEU A 267 5.30 3.43 -30.33
CA LEU A 267 4.27 4.43 -30.02
C LEU A 267 4.86 5.65 -29.28
N LEU A 268 5.62 5.40 -28.21
CA LEU A 268 6.28 6.44 -27.41
C LEU A 268 7.31 7.21 -28.23
N SER A 269 8.15 6.53 -29.03
CA SER A 269 9.16 7.19 -29.86
C SER A 269 8.52 8.12 -30.89
N LYS A 270 7.46 7.65 -31.58
CA LYS A 270 6.76 8.44 -32.59
C LYS A 270 5.98 9.61 -31.98
N ALA A 271 5.31 9.40 -30.85
CA ALA A 271 4.51 10.43 -30.19
C ALA A 271 5.38 11.53 -29.55
N LEU A 272 6.45 11.15 -28.85
CA LEU A 272 7.26 12.05 -28.03
C LEU A 272 8.56 12.50 -28.70
N ARG A 273 8.87 11.96 -29.88
CA ARG A 273 10.09 12.25 -30.67
C ARG A 273 11.36 11.98 -29.87
N ILE A 274 11.41 10.83 -29.22
CA ILE A 274 12.55 10.34 -28.44
C ILE A 274 13.24 9.18 -29.18
N SER A 275 14.47 8.85 -28.77
CA SER A 275 15.25 7.82 -29.46
C SER A 275 14.61 6.45 -29.32
N GLY A 276 14.88 5.57 -30.30
CA GLY A 276 14.31 4.23 -30.30
C GLY A 276 14.79 3.40 -29.11
N ALA A 277 16.06 3.54 -28.73
CA ALA A 277 16.65 2.84 -27.59
C ALA A 277 16.07 3.31 -26.25
N GLU A 278 16.03 4.63 -25.99
CA GLU A 278 15.49 5.12 -24.73
C GLU A 278 13.98 4.84 -24.61
N SER A 279 13.25 4.88 -25.72
CA SER A 279 11.83 4.53 -25.77
C SER A 279 11.58 3.05 -25.46
N LEU A 280 12.40 2.14 -25.98
CA LEU A 280 12.32 0.72 -25.66
C LEU A 280 12.60 0.42 -24.20
N SER A 281 13.60 1.09 -23.61
CA SER A 281 13.90 0.92 -22.18
C SER A 281 12.74 1.38 -21.31
N VAL A 282 12.19 2.57 -21.58
CA VAL A 282 11.04 3.09 -20.83
C VAL A 282 9.78 2.23 -21.01
N ALA A 283 9.51 1.75 -22.21
CA ALA A 283 8.42 0.81 -22.46
C ALA A 283 8.64 -0.53 -21.76
N GLY A 284 9.88 -1.02 -21.71
CA GLY A 284 10.27 -2.23 -21.00
C GLY A 284 10.05 -2.12 -19.50
N ASN A 285 10.40 -0.97 -18.91
CA ASN A 285 10.26 -0.67 -17.49
C ASN A 285 8.80 -0.70 -16.97
N ILE A 286 7.79 -0.69 -17.85
CA ILE A 286 6.38 -0.88 -17.46
C ILE A 286 6.13 -2.29 -16.92
N PHE A 287 6.91 -3.27 -17.38
CA PHE A 287 6.76 -4.68 -17.03
C PHE A 287 7.98 -5.26 -16.32
N LEU A 288 9.17 -4.81 -16.70
CA LEU A 288 10.47 -5.26 -16.22
C LEU A 288 11.05 -4.29 -15.20
N GLY A 289 11.92 -4.78 -14.32
CA GLY A 289 12.62 -3.96 -13.35
C GLY A 289 13.73 -3.09 -13.96
N GLN A 290 14.23 -2.17 -13.12
CA GLN A 290 15.25 -1.18 -13.48
C GLN A 290 16.59 -1.75 -14.00
N THR A 291 16.89 -3.03 -13.71
CA THR A 291 18.09 -3.74 -14.19
C THR A 291 17.81 -4.65 -15.39
N GLU A 292 16.55 -5.04 -15.60
CA GLU A 292 16.13 -5.98 -16.65
C GLU A 292 15.73 -5.25 -17.93
N ALA A 293 15.01 -4.12 -17.82
CA ALA A 293 14.61 -3.35 -18.99
C ALA A 293 15.81 -2.86 -19.84
N PRO A 294 16.95 -2.43 -19.26
CA PRO A 294 18.15 -2.08 -20.03
C PRO A 294 18.73 -3.23 -20.86
N LEU A 295 18.46 -4.50 -20.51
CA LEU A 295 18.92 -5.66 -21.29
C LEU A 295 18.36 -5.64 -22.73
N LEU A 296 17.13 -5.15 -22.91
CA LEU A 296 16.47 -5.02 -24.22
C LEU A 296 17.24 -4.11 -25.18
N ILE A 297 18.05 -3.20 -24.63
CA ILE A 297 18.79 -2.18 -25.36
C ILE A 297 20.30 -2.26 -25.11
N LYS A 298 20.80 -3.38 -24.58
CA LYS A 298 22.21 -3.61 -24.24
C LYS A 298 23.19 -3.16 -25.33
N ALA A 299 22.88 -3.48 -26.59
CA ALA A 299 23.72 -3.13 -27.74
C ALA A 299 23.86 -1.61 -28.00
N TYR A 300 22.95 -0.80 -27.45
CA TYR A 300 22.92 0.66 -27.61
C TYR A 300 23.49 1.40 -26.40
N LEU A 301 23.41 0.82 -25.20
CA LEU A 301 23.74 1.50 -23.93
C LEU A 301 25.08 2.23 -23.96
N GLU A 302 26.14 1.61 -24.50
CA GLU A 302 27.46 2.25 -24.54
C GLU A 302 27.52 3.52 -25.41
N LYS A 303 26.67 3.60 -26.43
CA LYS A 303 26.65 4.70 -27.40
C LYS A 303 25.59 5.76 -27.09
N MET A 304 24.81 5.56 -26.03
CA MET A 304 23.75 6.50 -25.66
C MET A 304 24.34 7.81 -25.14
N THR A 305 23.67 8.88 -25.52
CA THR A 305 23.93 10.23 -25.06
C THR A 305 23.57 10.35 -23.57
N LYS A 306 24.04 11.43 -22.93
CA LYS A 306 23.79 11.65 -21.49
C LYS A 306 22.30 11.82 -21.15
N SER A 307 21.54 12.46 -22.04
CA SER A 307 20.09 12.63 -21.86
C SER A 307 19.36 11.29 -21.96
N GLU A 308 19.77 10.44 -22.89
CA GLU A 308 19.22 9.09 -23.04
C GLU A 308 19.55 8.19 -21.85
N ILE A 309 20.80 8.20 -21.37
CA ILE A 309 21.19 7.46 -20.16
C ILE A 309 20.39 7.93 -18.94
N LEU A 310 20.20 9.25 -18.78
CA LEU A 310 19.38 9.75 -17.69
C LEU A 310 17.92 9.28 -17.80
N LEU A 311 17.35 9.21 -19.01
CA LEU A 311 16.01 8.66 -19.20
C LEU A 311 15.94 7.16 -18.87
N VAL A 312 16.94 6.36 -19.24
CA VAL A 312 16.99 4.94 -18.85
C VAL A 312 16.94 4.81 -17.32
N MET A 313 17.74 5.63 -16.61
CA MET A 313 17.78 5.61 -15.16
C MET A 313 16.46 6.08 -14.51
N ILE A 314 15.93 7.21 -14.96
CA ILE A 314 14.66 7.77 -14.46
C ILE A 314 13.50 6.80 -14.76
N GLY A 315 13.48 6.22 -15.96
CA GLY A 315 12.47 5.24 -16.37
C GLY A 315 12.42 4.05 -15.42
N GLY A 316 13.59 3.50 -15.05
CA GLY A 316 13.67 2.40 -14.09
C GLY A 316 13.25 2.79 -12.66
N MET A 317 13.52 4.02 -12.22
CA MET A 317 13.10 4.49 -10.89
C MET A 317 11.63 4.94 -10.83
N ALA A 318 11.06 5.32 -11.97
CA ALA A 318 9.68 5.81 -12.04
C ALA A 318 8.66 4.67 -12.03
N THR A 319 9.05 3.46 -12.41
CA THR A 319 8.16 2.29 -12.54
C THR A 319 8.51 1.19 -11.53
N VAL A 320 7.67 0.16 -11.49
CA VAL A 320 7.91 -1.08 -10.73
C VAL A 320 7.85 -2.29 -11.66
N ALA A 321 8.58 -3.34 -11.30
CA ALA A 321 8.55 -4.60 -12.03
C ALA A 321 7.24 -5.36 -11.77
N GLY A 322 6.78 -6.13 -12.77
CA GLY A 322 5.60 -7.00 -12.62
C GLY A 322 5.74 -8.00 -11.47
N ALA A 323 6.96 -8.47 -11.18
CA ALA A 323 7.22 -9.43 -10.11
C ALA A 323 6.92 -8.90 -8.71
N VAL A 324 7.14 -7.61 -8.47
CA VAL A 324 6.88 -6.97 -7.17
C VAL A 324 5.51 -6.30 -7.11
N LEU A 325 4.92 -5.95 -8.27
CA LEU A 325 3.55 -5.44 -8.38
C LEU A 325 2.54 -6.36 -7.67
N ALA A 326 2.73 -7.67 -7.84
CA ALA A 326 1.92 -8.71 -7.25
C ALA A 326 1.96 -8.70 -5.71
N ALA A 327 3.12 -8.41 -5.12
CA ALA A 327 3.27 -8.24 -3.68
C ALA A 327 2.48 -7.02 -3.17
N TYR A 328 2.52 -5.89 -3.89
CA TYR A 328 1.79 -4.69 -3.51
C TYR A 328 0.27 -4.85 -3.61
N ILE A 329 -0.20 -5.64 -4.60
CA ILE A 329 -1.62 -6.05 -4.67
C ILE A 329 -2.01 -6.84 -3.42
N GLY A 330 -1.14 -7.74 -2.96
CA GLY A 330 -1.33 -8.47 -1.71
C GLY A 330 -1.39 -7.56 -0.49
N PHE A 331 -0.45 -6.61 -0.35
CA PHE A 331 -0.41 -5.68 0.79
C PHE A 331 -1.67 -4.83 0.92
N LEU A 332 -2.14 -4.29 -0.20
CA LEU A 332 -3.25 -3.35 -0.19
C LEU A 332 -4.61 -4.05 -0.29
N GLY A 333 -4.65 -5.20 -0.96
CA GLY A 333 -5.87 -5.98 -1.15
C GLY A 333 -6.15 -6.97 -0.02
N GLY A 334 -5.16 -7.34 0.80
CA GLY A 334 -5.32 -8.38 1.82
C GLY A 334 -5.82 -9.67 1.18
N ASP A 335 -6.83 -10.33 1.76
CA ASP A 335 -7.54 -11.48 1.20
C ASP A 335 -8.83 -11.13 0.44
N ASP A 336 -9.16 -9.85 0.31
CA ASP A 336 -10.35 -9.41 -0.42
C ASP A 336 -10.09 -9.37 -1.93
N PRO A 337 -10.74 -10.23 -2.74
CA PRO A 337 -10.56 -10.27 -4.18
C PRO A 337 -10.96 -8.98 -4.90
N VAL A 338 -11.94 -8.24 -4.36
CA VAL A 338 -12.44 -6.98 -4.91
C VAL A 338 -11.40 -5.89 -4.68
N LEU A 339 -10.87 -5.76 -3.47
CA LEU A 339 -9.81 -4.80 -3.16
C LEU A 339 -8.52 -5.11 -3.94
N ARG A 340 -8.12 -6.39 -4.02
CA ARG A 340 -6.98 -6.83 -4.86
C ARG A 340 -7.15 -6.35 -6.30
N LEU A 341 -8.34 -6.50 -6.87
CA LEU A 341 -8.61 -6.05 -8.24
C LEU A 341 -8.55 -4.51 -8.38
N ILE A 342 -9.10 -3.77 -7.41
CA ILE A 342 -9.05 -2.30 -7.39
C ILE A 342 -7.59 -1.82 -7.39
N PHE A 343 -6.77 -2.34 -6.48
CA PHE A 343 -5.36 -1.95 -6.40
C PHE A 343 -4.55 -2.45 -7.58
N ALA A 344 -4.81 -3.64 -8.12
CA ALA A 344 -4.18 -4.12 -9.35
C ALA A 344 -4.42 -3.15 -10.51
N LYS A 345 -5.66 -2.69 -10.70
CA LYS A 345 -6.01 -1.69 -11.72
C LYS A 345 -5.21 -0.40 -11.54
N HIS A 346 -5.15 0.13 -10.32
CA HIS A 346 -4.44 1.39 -10.04
C HIS A 346 -2.92 1.26 -10.17
N LEU A 347 -2.33 0.16 -9.71
CA LEU A 347 -0.90 -0.13 -9.84
C LEU A 347 -0.49 -0.30 -11.31
N LEU A 348 -1.28 -1.02 -12.11
CA LEU A 348 -1.07 -1.15 -13.55
C LEU A 348 -1.16 0.21 -14.26
N ALA A 349 -2.18 1.02 -13.92
CA ALA A 349 -2.32 2.36 -14.45
C ALA A 349 -1.12 3.24 -14.09
N ALA A 350 -0.65 3.18 -12.85
CA ALA A 350 0.51 3.91 -12.36
C ALA A 350 1.78 3.54 -13.16
N SER A 351 2.04 2.24 -13.37
CA SER A 351 3.19 1.79 -14.17
C SER A 351 3.13 2.29 -15.61
N VAL A 352 1.97 2.25 -16.27
CA VAL A 352 1.81 2.75 -17.65
C VAL A 352 1.94 4.27 -17.71
N MET A 353 1.39 5.01 -16.74
CA MET A 353 1.49 6.47 -16.65
C MET A 353 2.90 6.95 -16.30
N ALA A 354 3.68 6.16 -15.56
CA ALA A 354 5.03 6.50 -15.17
C ALA A 354 5.99 6.61 -16.37
N ALA A 355 5.77 5.84 -17.45
CA ALA A 355 6.59 5.90 -18.66
C ALA A 355 6.64 7.30 -19.33
N PRO A 356 5.52 7.89 -19.77
CA PRO A 356 5.52 9.26 -20.28
C PRO A 356 5.94 10.30 -19.22
N GLY A 357 5.64 10.08 -17.93
CA GLY A 357 6.11 10.94 -16.84
C GLY A 357 7.64 10.98 -16.71
N ALA A 358 8.28 9.81 -16.78
CA ALA A 358 9.73 9.67 -16.78
C ALA A 358 10.35 10.42 -17.97
N ILE A 359 9.73 10.33 -19.15
CA ILE A 359 10.16 11.05 -20.35
C ILE A 359 10.08 12.56 -20.13
N VAL A 360 8.94 13.07 -19.66
CA VAL A 360 8.75 14.49 -19.37
C VAL A 360 9.82 15.01 -18.42
N VAL A 361 9.98 14.35 -17.27
CA VAL A 361 10.88 14.82 -16.22
C VAL A 361 12.33 14.69 -16.64
N SER A 362 12.72 13.59 -17.30
CA SER A 362 14.08 13.41 -17.81
C SER A 362 14.46 14.48 -18.82
N LYS A 363 13.59 14.75 -19.79
CA LYS A 363 13.86 15.75 -20.84
C LYS A 363 13.80 17.19 -20.32
N ILE A 364 13.25 17.44 -19.13
CA ILE A 364 13.42 18.71 -18.40
C ILE A 364 14.77 18.72 -17.66
N LEU A 365 15.07 17.68 -16.88
CA LEU A 365 16.26 17.60 -16.01
C LEU A 365 17.56 17.59 -16.81
N PHE A 366 17.58 16.96 -17.98
CA PHE A 366 18.69 16.94 -18.92
C PHE A 366 18.16 16.86 -20.36
N PRO A 367 17.87 18.02 -20.99
CA PRO A 367 17.33 18.06 -22.34
C PRO A 367 18.26 17.44 -23.38
N GLN A 368 17.67 16.87 -24.41
CA GLN A 368 18.40 16.31 -25.55
C GLN A 368 18.93 17.44 -26.42
N THR A 369 20.26 17.53 -26.56
CA THR A 369 20.93 18.50 -27.46
C THR A 369 21.66 17.82 -28.62
N GLU A 370 21.96 16.53 -28.47
CA GLU A 370 22.62 15.70 -29.47
C GLU A 370 21.58 15.06 -30.40
N GLU A 371 21.97 14.70 -31.62
CA GLU A 371 21.07 14.09 -32.59
C GLU A 371 20.46 12.78 -32.08
N ILE A 372 19.21 12.53 -32.47
CA ILE A 372 18.40 11.40 -32.02
C ILE A 372 18.29 10.37 -33.13
N ASN A 373 18.60 9.11 -32.85
CA ASN A 373 18.22 8.00 -33.71
C ASN A 373 16.89 7.40 -33.24
N THR A 374 15.83 7.54 -34.04
CA THR A 374 14.49 7.02 -33.71
C THR A 374 14.29 5.55 -34.07
N ASP A 375 15.29 4.87 -34.64
CA ASP A 375 15.17 3.45 -35.02
C ASP A 375 15.00 2.56 -33.79
N VAL A 376 13.87 1.86 -33.75
CA VAL A 376 13.51 0.92 -32.69
C VAL A 376 13.95 -0.49 -33.09
N LYS A 377 15.13 -0.90 -32.62
CA LYS A 377 15.65 -2.26 -32.78
C LYS A 377 15.80 -2.91 -31.41
N VAL A 378 15.06 -4.00 -31.17
CA VAL A 378 15.13 -4.77 -29.92
C VAL A 378 16.23 -5.82 -30.04
N SER A 379 17.02 -6.02 -29.00
CA SER A 379 17.96 -7.14 -28.93
C SER A 379 17.25 -8.48 -29.09
N SER A 380 17.81 -9.39 -29.89
CA SER A 380 17.33 -10.77 -30.03
C SER A 380 17.98 -11.74 -29.05
N GLU A 381 18.75 -11.24 -28.06
CA GLU A 381 19.29 -12.08 -26.98
C GLU A 381 18.14 -12.78 -26.25
N LYS A 382 18.20 -14.11 -26.16
CA LYS A 382 17.22 -14.93 -25.41
C LYS A 382 17.75 -15.19 -24.01
N ILE A 383 16.84 -15.21 -23.03
CA ILE A 383 17.15 -15.69 -21.67
C ILE A 383 16.95 -17.21 -21.68
N GLY A 384 18.03 -17.97 -21.52
CA GLY A 384 17.99 -19.43 -21.52
C GLY A 384 18.03 -20.07 -22.91
N SER A 385 18.51 -21.31 -22.95
CA SER A 385 18.63 -22.17 -24.12
C SER A 385 17.30 -22.83 -24.53
N ASN A 386 16.40 -23.05 -23.56
CA ASN A 386 15.09 -23.65 -23.74
C ASN A 386 14.10 -23.15 -22.66
N ILE A 387 12.82 -23.55 -22.74
CA ILE A 387 11.79 -23.09 -21.80
C ILE A 387 12.08 -23.50 -20.35
N LEU A 388 12.56 -24.73 -20.13
CA LEU A 388 12.88 -25.21 -18.78
C LEU A 388 14.06 -24.45 -18.18
N ASP A 389 15.06 -24.17 -19.01
CA ASP A 389 16.21 -23.32 -18.65
C ASP A 389 15.76 -21.87 -18.33
N ALA A 390 14.82 -21.30 -19.10
CA ALA A 390 14.23 -20.00 -18.80
C ALA A 390 13.48 -19.98 -17.46
N ILE A 391 12.72 -21.05 -17.15
CA ILE A 391 12.05 -21.22 -15.85
C ILE A 391 13.10 -21.28 -14.74
N ALA A 392 14.11 -22.14 -14.85
CA ALA A 392 15.12 -22.34 -13.82
C ALA A 392 15.92 -21.06 -13.51
N ASN A 393 16.34 -20.34 -14.56
CA ASN A 393 17.04 -19.06 -14.41
C ASN A 393 16.12 -18.01 -13.77
N GLY A 394 14.88 -17.89 -14.25
CA GLY A 394 13.92 -16.93 -13.69
C GLY A 394 13.55 -17.23 -12.24
N THR A 395 13.42 -18.50 -11.86
CA THR A 395 13.22 -18.93 -10.47
C THR A 395 14.42 -18.57 -9.60
N THR A 396 15.64 -18.78 -10.07
CA THR A 396 16.87 -18.48 -9.32
C THR A 396 17.02 -16.98 -9.08
N GLU A 397 16.80 -16.16 -10.11
CA GLU A 397 16.82 -14.70 -9.99
C GLU A 397 15.68 -14.21 -9.09
N GLY A 398 14.48 -14.81 -9.23
CA GLY A 398 13.34 -14.54 -8.35
C GLY A 398 13.61 -14.87 -6.89
N LEU A 399 14.29 -15.99 -6.60
CA LEU A 399 14.69 -16.39 -5.25
C LEU A 399 15.67 -15.38 -4.64
N LYS A 400 16.72 -14.99 -5.39
CA LYS A 400 17.65 -13.95 -4.95
C LYS A 400 16.92 -12.65 -4.65
N LEU A 401 16.01 -12.23 -5.53
CA LEU A 401 15.19 -11.04 -5.35
C LEU A 401 14.32 -11.15 -4.09
N ALA A 402 13.61 -12.25 -3.91
CA ALA A 402 12.73 -12.50 -2.77
C ALA A 402 13.49 -12.48 -1.43
N VAL A 403 14.64 -13.15 -1.36
CA VAL A 403 15.50 -13.15 -0.16
C VAL A 403 16.06 -11.76 0.11
N ASN A 404 16.52 -11.05 -0.93
CA ASN A 404 16.99 -9.67 -0.79
C ASN A 404 15.89 -8.74 -0.27
N VAL A 405 14.66 -8.87 -0.77
CA VAL A 405 13.49 -8.11 -0.30
C VAL A 405 13.20 -8.43 1.16
N GLY A 406 13.13 -9.72 1.53
CA GLY A 406 12.88 -10.13 2.92
C GLY A 406 13.95 -9.62 3.89
N ALA A 407 15.22 -9.77 3.55
CA ALA A 407 16.34 -9.27 4.35
C ALA A 407 16.34 -7.74 4.44
N MET A 408 16.11 -7.06 3.32
CA MET A 408 16.02 -5.59 3.27
C MET A 408 14.89 -5.06 4.15
N LEU A 409 13.70 -5.67 4.09
CA LEU A 409 12.55 -5.29 4.91
C LEU A 409 12.85 -5.46 6.40
N LEU A 410 13.39 -6.62 6.80
CA LEU A 410 13.78 -6.88 8.19
C LEU A 410 14.74 -5.79 8.70
N VAL A 411 15.80 -5.52 7.93
CA VAL A 411 16.84 -4.55 8.31
C VAL A 411 16.29 -3.12 8.37
N PHE A 412 15.52 -2.68 7.38
CA PHE A 412 14.98 -1.32 7.37
C PHE A 412 13.93 -1.09 8.45
N VAL A 413 13.03 -2.06 8.70
CA VAL A 413 12.06 -1.95 9.79
C VAL A 413 12.78 -1.85 11.13
N ALA A 414 13.82 -2.67 11.36
CA ALA A 414 14.66 -2.59 12.55
C ALA A 414 15.38 -1.24 12.68
N PHE A 415 15.93 -0.70 11.59
CA PHE A 415 16.55 0.62 11.60
C PHE A 415 15.56 1.74 11.88
N ILE A 416 14.36 1.70 11.29
CA ILE A 416 13.30 2.67 11.57
C ILE A 416 12.92 2.62 13.05
N ALA A 417 12.71 1.42 13.61
CA ALA A 417 12.42 1.24 15.04
C ALA A 417 13.56 1.78 15.93
N MET A 418 14.81 1.51 15.57
CA MET A 418 15.98 2.03 16.28
C MET A 418 16.06 3.56 16.21
N PHE A 419 15.87 4.15 15.03
CA PHE A 419 15.86 5.60 14.87
C PHE A 419 14.69 6.25 15.62
N ASN A 420 13.52 5.61 15.62
CA ASN A 420 12.37 6.07 16.40
C ASN A 420 12.68 6.05 17.90
N GLY A 421 13.31 4.99 18.42
CA GLY A 421 13.74 4.95 19.83
C GLY A 421 14.76 6.03 20.18
N ILE A 422 15.73 6.31 19.30
CA ILE A 422 16.70 7.40 19.49
C ILE A 422 16.02 8.77 19.45
N LEU A 423 15.15 9.00 18.47
CA LEU A 423 14.44 10.27 18.30
C LEU A 423 13.46 10.53 19.45
N GLU A 424 12.77 9.49 19.92
CA GLU A 424 11.88 9.56 21.07
C GLU A 424 12.68 9.94 22.33
N TRP A 425 13.82 9.28 22.58
CA TRP A 425 14.74 9.60 23.66
C TRP A 425 15.19 11.07 23.59
N VAL A 426 15.68 11.54 22.43
CA VAL A 426 16.05 12.96 22.25
C VAL A 426 14.85 13.89 22.47
N GLY A 427 13.67 13.48 22.02
CA GLY A 427 12.42 14.22 22.16
C GLY A 427 11.95 14.34 23.61
N GLU A 428 12.26 13.37 24.48
CA GLU A 428 11.95 13.37 25.92
C GLU A 428 12.88 14.28 26.71
N PHE A 429 14.17 14.30 26.36
CA PHE A 429 15.15 15.22 26.96
C PHE A 429 14.93 16.68 26.52
N THR A 430 14.13 16.92 25.48
CA THR A 430 13.85 18.25 24.94
C THR A 430 12.36 18.59 25.04
N THR A 431 11.97 19.81 24.66
CA THR A 431 10.54 20.17 24.53
C THR A 431 9.93 19.74 23.21
N ILE A 432 10.68 18.99 22.38
CA ILE A 432 10.29 18.67 21.00
C ILE A 432 9.09 17.71 20.99
N ASN A 433 9.03 16.70 21.86
CA ASN A 433 7.88 15.78 21.90
C ASN A 433 6.57 16.53 22.17
N LYS A 434 6.58 17.53 23.07
CA LYS A 434 5.41 18.39 23.33
C LYS A 434 5.02 19.21 22.10
N TRP A 435 6.02 19.75 21.39
CA TRP A 435 5.77 20.49 20.16
C TRP A 435 5.20 19.60 19.05
N VAL A 436 5.75 18.40 18.87
CA VAL A 436 5.28 17.41 17.89
C VAL A 436 3.85 16.99 18.19
N ALA A 437 3.54 16.65 19.45
CA ALA A 437 2.18 16.30 19.88
C ALA A 437 1.18 17.45 19.65
N ALA A 438 1.61 18.71 19.78
CA ALA A 438 0.73 19.87 19.62
C ALA A 438 0.56 20.33 18.16
N ASN A 439 1.51 20.04 17.26
CA ASN A 439 1.56 20.61 15.91
C ASN A 439 1.55 19.56 14.79
N SER A 440 1.51 18.26 15.13
CA SER A 440 1.53 17.17 14.16
C SER A 440 0.50 16.09 14.48
N SER A 441 0.28 15.19 13.52
CA SER A 441 -0.54 13.99 13.71
C SER A 441 0.18 12.89 14.53
N TYR A 442 1.37 13.16 15.06
CA TYR A 442 2.20 12.20 15.78
C TYR A 442 2.27 12.55 17.27
N PRO A 443 2.17 11.56 18.17
CA PRO A 443 2.21 11.81 19.61
C PRO A 443 3.62 12.15 20.11
N LYS A 444 4.66 11.69 19.40
CA LYS A 444 6.06 11.84 19.78
C LYS A 444 6.92 12.01 18.54
N LEU A 445 8.16 12.48 18.73
CA LEU A 445 9.15 12.60 17.68
C LEU A 445 9.53 11.20 17.16
N SER A 446 9.33 10.99 15.88
CA SER A 446 9.72 9.77 15.16
C SER A 446 10.26 10.12 13.78
N LEU A 447 10.86 9.15 13.09
CA LEU A 447 11.32 9.31 11.72
C LEU A 447 10.14 9.65 10.80
N GLU A 448 8.99 9.02 11.00
CA GLU A 448 7.76 9.32 10.28
C GLU A 448 7.30 10.76 10.52
N ALA A 449 7.36 11.25 11.77
CA ALA A 449 7.01 12.62 12.09
C ALA A 449 7.95 13.63 11.40
N VAL A 450 9.26 13.35 11.39
CA VAL A 450 10.26 14.18 10.73
C VAL A 450 10.04 14.22 9.22
N LEU A 451 9.95 13.05 8.59
CA LEU A 451 9.75 12.93 7.14
C LEU A 451 8.39 13.50 6.71
N GLY A 452 7.34 13.23 7.48
CA GLY A 452 6.00 13.78 7.30
C GLY A 452 6.00 15.29 7.34
N THR A 453 6.72 15.90 8.28
CA THR A 453 6.85 17.35 8.37
C THR A 453 7.63 17.94 7.20
N ILE A 454 8.75 17.31 6.81
CA ILE A 454 9.60 17.78 5.70
C ILE A 454 8.84 17.76 4.36
N PHE A 455 8.09 16.69 4.09
CA PHE A 455 7.41 16.50 2.80
C PHE A 455 5.96 16.99 2.77
N ALA A 456 5.35 17.33 3.91
CA ALA A 456 3.98 17.84 3.98
C ALA A 456 3.70 19.04 3.04
N PRO A 457 4.57 20.07 2.94
CA PRO A 457 4.34 21.18 2.02
C PRO A 457 4.26 20.73 0.56
N LEU A 458 5.11 19.77 0.17
CA LEU A 458 5.07 19.19 -1.17
C LEU A 458 3.77 18.39 -1.39
N MET A 459 3.33 17.60 -0.41
CA MET A 459 2.08 16.84 -0.52
C MET A 459 0.86 17.74 -0.66
N TRP A 460 0.85 18.86 0.08
CA TRP A 460 -0.21 19.86 -0.07
C TRP A 460 -0.24 20.45 -1.49
N LEU A 461 0.93 20.78 -2.06
CA LEU A 461 1.05 21.26 -3.45
C LEU A 461 0.55 20.22 -4.45
N VAL A 462 0.86 18.93 -4.23
CA VAL A 462 0.45 17.79 -5.07
C VAL A 462 -1.06 17.52 -5.02
N GLY A 463 -1.80 18.19 -4.12
CA GLY A 463 -3.27 18.14 -4.07
C GLY A 463 -3.83 17.27 -2.94
N VAL A 464 -2.99 16.84 -1.99
CA VAL A 464 -3.39 16.09 -0.78
C VAL A 464 -4.12 17.03 0.19
N ALA A 465 -5.17 16.54 0.86
CA ALA A 465 -5.88 17.30 1.89
C ALA A 465 -4.98 17.60 3.09
N LYS A 466 -5.30 18.66 3.86
CA LYS A 466 -4.45 19.10 4.99
C LYS A 466 -4.36 18.00 6.06
N GLU A 467 -5.43 17.25 6.23
CA GLU A 467 -5.56 16.17 7.21
C GLU A 467 -4.59 15.02 6.90
N ASP A 468 -4.37 14.75 5.62
CA ASP A 468 -3.54 13.61 5.17
C ASP A 468 -2.10 14.01 4.82
N MET A 469 -1.78 15.30 4.73
CA MET A 469 -0.52 15.78 4.14
C MET A 469 0.74 15.27 4.87
N MET A 470 0.69 15.17 6.21
CA MET A 470 1.84 14.67 6.98
C MET A 470 2.02 13.17 6.79
N MET A 471 0.93 12.41 6.81
CA MET A 471 0.98 10.97 6.60
C MET A 471 1.42 10.61 5.18
N MET A 472 0.97 11.37 4.18
CA MET A 472 1.44 11.25 2.80
C MET A 472 2.93 11.65 2.67
N GLY A 473 3.36 12.67 3.41
CA GLY A 473 4.76 13.08 3.45
C GLY A 473 5.66 12.01 4.06
N GLN A 474 5.17 11.31 5.07
CA GLN A 474 5.84 10.17 5.69
C GLN A 474 6.04 9.05 4.66
N LEU A 475 5.01 8.73 3.87
CA LEU A 475 5.05 7.66 2.89
C LEU A 475 6.07 7.96 1.79
N LEU A 476 6.09 9.22 1.32
CA LEU A 476 7.10 9.67 0.36
C LEU A 476 8.51 9.57 0.97
N GLY A 477 8.71 10.06 2.20
CA GLY A 477 10.00 10.04 2.85
C GLY A 477 10.53 8.63 3.06
N ILE A 478 9.70 7.74 3.62
CA ILE A 478 10.03 6.33 3.86
C ILE A 478 10.36 5.61 2.56
N LYS A 479 9.60 5.88 1.49
CA LYS A 479 9.94 5.38 0.16
C LYS A 479 11.36 5.79 -0.25
N LEU A 480 11.74 7.05 -0.08
CA LEU A 480 13.03 7.57 -0.52
C LEU A 480 14.20 7.02 0.30
N VAL A 481 14.06 6.99 1.64
CA VAL A 481 15.15 6.60 2.55
C VAL A 481 15.31 5.09 2.69
N ALA A 482 14.21 4.33 2.59
CA ALA A 482 14.20 2.89 2.71
C ALA A 482 13.83 2.24 1.37
N SER A 483 12.54 2.05 1.12
CA SER A 483 12.04 1.51 -0.15
C SER A 483 10.52 1.69 -0.26
N GLU A 484 10.01 1.57 -1.49
CA GLU A 484 8.58 1.51 -1.76
C GLU A 484 7.89 0.33 -1.08
N PHE A 485 8.60 -0.78 -0.83
CA PHE A 485 8.05 -1.91 -0.06
C PHE A 485 7.67 -1.51 1.36
N VAL A 486 8.58 -0.85 2.09
CA VAL A 486 8.28 -0.34 3.43
C VAL A 486 7.16 0.71 3.36
N GLY A 487 7.18 1.55 2.32
CA GLY A 487 6.10 2.51 2.07
C GLY A 487 4.73 1.86 1.88
N TYR A 488 4.63 0.75 1.13
CA TYR A 488 3.36 0.05 0.92
C TYR A 488 2.86 -0.67 2.17
N ILE A 489 3.75 -1.19 3.01
CA ILE A 489 3.37 -1.76 4.32
C ILE A 489 2.77 -0.65 5.20
N GLN A 490 3.45 0.50 5.31
CA GLN A 490 2.89 1.62 6.07
C GLN A 490 1.58 2.15 5.45
N LEU A 491 1.42 2.12 4.13
CA LEU A 491 0.16 2.48 3.49
C LEU A 491 -0.95 1.47 3.84
N ALA A 492 -0.64 0.18 3.93
CA ALA A 492 -1.59 -0.85 4.35
C ALA A 492 -2.11 -0.57 5.77
N ASP A 493 -1.24 -0.14 6.68
CA ASP A 493 -1.63 0.28 8.03
C ASP A 493 -2.47 1.56 8.01
N LEU A 494 -2.03 2.57 7.25
CA LEU A 494 -2.69 3.89 7.22
C LEU A 494 -4.04 3.87 6.50
N LYS A 495 -4.35 2.87 5.68
CA LYS A 495 -5.68 2.73 5.10
C LYS A 495 -6.67 2.02 6.02
N ASP A 496 -6.20 1.42 7.12
CA ASP A 496 -7.02 0.68 8.06
C ASP A 496 -7.60 1.63 9.10
N ILE A 497 -8.94 1.75 9.12
CA ILE A 497 -9.67 2.64 10.04
C ILE A 497 -9.61 2.18 11.49
N THR A 498 -9.23 0.92 11.74
CA THR A 498 -9.03 0.41 13.10
C THR A 498 -7.78 1.00 13.75
N ASN A 499 -6.84 1.51 12.93
CA ASN A 499 -5.67 2.20 13.42
C ASN A 499 -6.01 3.62 13.87
N VAL A 500 -5.51 4.00 15.04
CA VAL A 500 -5.64 5.35 15.62
C VAL A 500 -5.24 6.45 14.62
N ARG A 501 -4.22 6.16 13.81
CA ARG A 501 -3.73 7.02 12.74
C ARG A 501 -4.00 6.35 11.41
N HIS A 502 -4.92 6.93 10.66
CA HIS A 502 -5.32 6.47 9.33
C HIS A 502 -5.54 7.69 8.42
N LEU A 503 -5.48 7.44 7.10
CA LEU A 503 -5.80 8.43 6.08
C LEU A 503 -7.30 8.68 6.09
N LYS A 504 -7.68 9.96 6.07
CA LYS A 504 -9.07 10.39 6.13
C LYS A 504 -9.80 10.22 4.80
N TYR A 505 -9.08 10.34 3.67
CA TYR A 505 -9.70 10.34 2.34
C TYR A 505 -9.27 9.13 1.51
N GLU A 506 -10.23 8.46 0.85
CA GLU A 506 -9.98 7.38 -0.11
C GLU A 506 -9.09 7.86 -1.26
N LYS A 507 -9.28 9.12 -1.65
CA LYS A 507 -8.43 9.84 -2.60
C LYS A 507 -6.95 9.73 -2.22
N SER A 508 -6.60 9.93 -0.95
CA SER A 508 -5.21 9.90 -0.49
C SER A 508 -4.63 8.50 -0.55
N ILE A 509 -5.42 7.46 -0.26
CA ILE A 509 -5.01 6.05 -0.38
C ILE A 509 -4.67 5.73 -1.85
N ILE A 510 -5.54 6.15 -2.78
CA ILE A 510 -5.29 5.96 -4.21
C ILE A 510 -4.08 6.78 -4.65
N MET A 511 -3.97 8.06 -4.27
CA MET A 511 -2.80 8.89 -4.59
C MET A 511 -1.50 8.29 -4.04
N ALA A 512 -1.51 7.74 -2.83
CA ALA A 512 -0.37 7.05 -2.23
C ALA A 512 0.03 5.84 -3.05
N THR A 513 -0.94 5.07 -3.56
CA THR A 513 -0.68 3.94 -4.46
C THR A 513 0.09 4.37 -5.71
N TYR A 514 -0.28 5.49 -6.35
CA TYR A 514 0.46 6.00 -7.51
C TYR A 514 1.83 6.59 -7.13
N MET A 515 1.89 7.31 -6.01
CA MET A 515 3.13 7.92 -5.51
C MET A 515 4.17 6.86 -5.14
N LEU A 516 3.74 5.77 -4.50
CA LEU A 516 4.61 4.70 -4.07
C LEU A 516 5.04 3.80 -5.23
N CYS A 517 4.23 3.69 -6.28
CA CYS A 517 4.54 2.92 -7.49
C CYS A 517 5.75 3.49 -8.26
N GLY A 518 6.96 3.11 -7.85
CA GLY A 518 8.22 3.37 -8.52
C GLY A 518 9.41 3.06 -7.63
N PHE A 519 10.50 2.54 -8.18
CA PHE A 519 11.74 2.21 -7.46
C PHE A 519 12.62 3.41 -7.04
N ALA A 520 12.10 4.64 -7.06
CA ALA A 520 12.85 5.82 -6.68
C ALA A 520 13.19 5.82 -5.18
N ASN A 521 14.39 5.36 -4.82
CA ASN A 521 14.99 5.39 -3.49
C ASN A 521 16.53 5.42 -3.57
N PHE A 522 17.23 5.68 -2.46
CA PHE A 522 18.70 5.76 -2.46
C PHE A 522 19.38 4.43 -2.85
N ALA A 523 18.83 3.29 -2.45
CA ALA A 523 19.40 1.97 -2.78
C ALA A 523 19.37 1.70 -4.30
N SER A 524 18.32 2.15 -4.99
CA SER A 524 18.17 2.02 -6.44
C SER A 524 19.27 2.70 -7.24
N ILE A 525 19.90 3.75 -6.72
CA ILE A 525 21.09 4.35 -7.35
C ILE A 525 22.22 3.31 -7.45
N GLY A 526 22.50 2.61 -6.35
CA GLY A 526 23.50 1.55 -6.31
C GLY A 526 23.14 0.38 -7.23
N ILE A 527 21.88 -0.04 -7.21
CA ILE A 527 21.35 -1.12 -8.06
C ILE A 527 21.54 -0.78 -9.54
N GLN A 528 21.23 0.45 -9.97
CA GLN A 528 21.40 0.85 -11.36
C GLN A 528 22.86 1.01 -11.78
N ILE A 529 23.72 1.55 -10.91
CA ILE A 529 25.16 1.64 -11.20
C ILE A 529 25.76 0.24 -11.37
N GLY A 530 25.35 -0.72 -10.54
CA GLY A 530 25.78 -2.11 -10.63
C GLY A 530 25.21 -2.82 -11.86
N GLY A 531 23.88 -2.78 -12.02
CA GLY A 531 23.15 -3.50 -13.06
C GLY A 531 23.36 -2.93 -14.46
N ILE A 532 23.14 -1.63 -14.66
CA ILE A 532 23.36 -0.99 -15.97
C ILE A 532 24.86 -0.88 -16.26
N GLY A 533 25.68 -0.60 -15.24
CA GLY A 533 27.13 -0.47 -15.41
C GLY A 533 27.84 -1.78 -15.72
N SER A 534 27.24 -2.95 -15.45
CA SER A 534 27.77 -4.24 -15.93
C SER A 534 27.46 -4.50 -17.40
N LEU A 535 26.33 -3.96 -17.90
CA LEU A 535 25.93 -4.02 -19.31
C LEU A 535 26.69 -3.00 -20.18
N ALA A 536 27.03 -1.85 -19.61
CA ALA A 536 27.77 -0.77 -20.27
C ALA A 536 28.84 -0.14 -19.34
N PRO A 537 30.00 -0.80 -19.17
CA PRO A 537 31.09 -0.30 -18.34
C PRO A 537 31.54 1.13 -18.63
N GLY A 538 31.52 1.57 -19.90
CA GLY A 538 31.90 2.92 -20.31
C GLY A 538 30.96 4.01 -19.75
N GLN A 539 29.72 3.65 -19.44
CA GLN A 539 28.71 4.56 -18.91
C GLN A 539 28.70 4.66 -17.38
N ARG A 540 29.47 3.84 -16.66
CA ARG A 540 29.47 3.78 -15.19
C ARG A 540 29.71 5.14 -14.51
N LYS A 541 30.57 5.98 -15.11
CA LYS A 541 30.82 7.36 -14.64
C LYS A 541 29.59 8.25 -14.79
N ASN A 542 28.86 8.14 -15.90
CA ASN A 542 27.62 8.90 -16.12
C ASN A 542 26.52 8.42 -15.17
N LEU A 543 26.36 7.10 -14.98
CA LEU A 543 25.39 6.53 -14.04
C LEU A 543 25.60 7.06 -12.62
N SER A 544 26.86 7.03 -12.13
CA SER A 544 27.19 7.55 -10.81
C SER A 544 26.91 9.06 -10.68
N LYS A 545 27.28 9.86 -11.68
CA LYS A 545 27.02 11.31 -11.69
C LYS A 545 25.53 11.65 -11.72
N PHE A 546 24.72 10.82 -12.38
CA PHE A 546 23.29 11.06 -12.53
C PHE A 546 22.43 10.46 -11.42
N GLY A 547 22.95 9.61 -10.54
CA GLY A 547 22.19 8.91 -9.50
C GLY A 547 21.16 9.77 -8.76
N MET A 548 21.59 10.88 -8.15
CA MET A 548 20.69 11.79 -7.42
C MET A 548 19.67 12.50 -8.32
N LYS A 549 20.07 12.84 -9.55
CA LYS A 549 19.17 13.47 -10.54
C LYS A 549 18.13 12.46 -11.05
N ALA A 550 18.53 11.19 -11.20
CA ALA A 550 17.62 10.11 -11.56
C ALA A 550 16.61 9.81 -10.46
N LEU A 551 17.06 9.80 -9.19
CA LEU A 551 16.21 9.64 -8.02
C LEU A 551 15.15 10.74 -7.95
N LEU A 552 15.56 12.01 -8.07
CA LEU A 552 14.65 13.14 -8.15
C LEU A 552 13.66 12.98 -9.30
N GLY A 553 14.16 12.58 -10.48
CA GLY A 553 13.35 12.41 -11.68
C GLY A 553 12.27 11.34 -11.54
N GLY A 554 12.62 10.16 -11.01
CA GLY A 554 11.67 9.06 -10.77
C GLY A 554 10.62 9.41 -9.70
N THR A 555 11.04 10.16 -8.67
CA THR A 555 10.15 10.66 -7.63
C THR A 555 9.13 11.65 -8.19
N ILE A 556 9.59 12.63 -8.97
CA ILE A 556 8.69 13.61 -9.60
C ILE A 556 7.75 12.91 -10.59
N ALA A 557 8.22 11.92 -11.36
CA ALA A 557 7.39 11.20 -12.32
C ALA A 557 6.22 10.45 -11.64
N SER A 558 6.48 9.77 -10.52
CA SER A 558 5.43 9.09 -9.73
C SER A 558 4.50 10.10 -9.04
N LEU A 559 5.02 11.23 -8.54
CA LEU A 559 4.20 12.30 -7.97
C LEU A 559 3.30 13.00 -9.00
N ILE A 560 3.75 13.18 -10.25
CA ILE A 560 2.90 13.70 -11.33
C ILE A 560 1.74 12.73 -11.59
N SER A 561 2.01 11.43 -11.65
CA SER A 561 0.95 10.42 -11.81
C SER A 561 -0.05 10.46 -10.66
N ALA A 562 0.42 10.60 -9.41
CA ALA A 562 -0.43 10.74 -8.24
C ALA A 562 -1.26 12.04 -8.26
N ALA A 563 -0.66 13.17 -8.65
CA ALA A 563 -1.36 14.45 -8.80
C ALA A 563 -2.50 14.35 -9.84
N ILE A 564 -2.22 13.72 -10.99
CA ILE A 564 -3.22 13.51 -12.05
C ILE A 564 -4.34 12.60 -11.56
N ALA A 565 -4.02 11.49 -10.89
CA ALA A 565 -5.02 10.59 -10.31
C ALA A 565 -5.90 11.34 -9.30
N GLY A 566 -5.29 12.04 -8.34
CA GLY A 566 -5.97 12.85 -7.34
C GLY A 566 -6.86 13.93 -7.94
N MET A 567 -6.41 14.60 -8.99
CA MET A 567 -7.18 15.60 -9.73
C MET A 567 -8.49 15.02 -10.29
N ILE A 568 -8.44 13.82 -10.87
CA ILE A 568 -9.56 13.18 -11.59
C ILE A 568 -10.58 12.55 -10.62
N ILE A 569 -10.11 12.04 -9.49
CA ILE A 569 -10.94 11.35 -8.50
C ILE A 569 -11.48 12.32 -7.44
N GLY A 570 -10.92 13.52 -7.26
CA GLY A 570 -11.52 14.58 -6.45
C GLY A 570 -10.69 14.97 -5.25
#